data_AF-M7RGV4-F1
#
_entry.id   AF-M7RGV4-F1
#
_cell.length_a   1.000
_cell.length_b   1.000
_cell.length_c   1.000
_cell.angle_alpha   90.00
_cell.angle_beta   90.00
_cell.angle_gamma   90.00
#
_symmetry.space_group_name_H-M   'P 1'
#
loop_
_entity.id
_entity.type
_entity.pdbx_description
1 polymer ?
#
loop_
_entity_poly.entity_id
_entity_poly.type
_entity_poly.pdbx_seq_one_letter_code
_entity_poly.pdbx_strand_id
1 'polypeptide(L)'
;MDDAIQAVKAKNSESIPLLITTTDAMGNPVPYATFSLKRDAGKARNTDYNKFVATNGTNMTVTPLTGAQQQFYYATSVLTGATGADGTLALTLAEPGGIGLKNQLTANLNDTPTATSSLPVVFTVLTSPDSDKANMYGHMPETFTASNGAEFKRPLVAGEPSSEAHTDTYFETNENWIMVNSFNTGNYGGCPMNQMAAIDDFTALYNDHPSGKVATDIGLPVGKRWWAGDSLLEGSTLYWQYKDLKTGKNYSMSENPGNYYLQLCLTTSRSGLNIALSSDAWNADKSAAVAKKGETIPMTVTVTNDAGQPQAGVAVLLTREYSYSRGAVDKQYIEPGVIGEPVPFTTSPANMMLTPVAPAGTAVAFNNQNGLSTKWSGFTGDDGKLRFTLTQDKSLGLKTSVTAALANQFDEAASVDAIFTVQTSPDTPYASYWGHMPDTVQVNGVTLRRPYLKAELSAAPRDTWPFNNEFWGTNYYYQSEHVETSLTHLCGSQENIASLDDLKALQSVIGTLQWPTTSSWDYVSQDEGQSNKYYCSFNETTGQTTCTREKATTSGLGSCRVP
;
A
#
# COMPACT_ATOMS: atom_id res chain seq x y z
N MET A 1 6.99 39.25 -29.63
CA MET A 1 5.55 39.03 -29.35
C MET A 1 5.42 37.57 -28.98
N ASP A 2 4.66 37.24 -27.95
CA ASP A 2 4.36 35.85 -27.59
C ASP A 2 3.21 35.38 -28.49
N ASP A 3 3.44 34.32 -29.27
CA ASP A 3 2.51 33.84 -30.28
C ASP A 3 1.29 33.11 -29.68
N ALA A 4 1.41 32.53 -28.49
CA ALA A 4 0.30 31.81 -27.86
C ALA A 4 -0.77 32.78 -27.35
N ILE A 5 -0.35 33.92 -26.79
CA ILE A 5 -1.25 34.92 -26.22
C ILE A 5 -1.42 36.16 -27.10
N GLN A 6 -0.69 36.26 -28.22
CA GLN A 6 -0.71 37.39 -29.15
C GLN A 6 -0.56 38.73 -28.41
N ALA A 7 0.52 38.84 -27.62
CA ALA A 7 0.83 40.03 -26.81
C ALA A 7 2.34 40.16 -26.55
N VAL A 8 2.80 41.37 -26.19
CA VAL A 8 4.13 41.55 -25.57
C VAL A 8 4.02 41.16 -24.10
N LYS A 9 4.90 40.26 -23.64
CA LYS A 9 4.84 39.65 -22.32
C LYS A 9 6.07 40.05 -21.49
N ALA A 10 5.85 40.42 -20.23
CA ALA A 10 6.88 40.63 -19.22
C ALA A 10 6.35 40.21 -17.83
N LYS A 11 7.22 39.96 -16.86
CA LYS A 11 6.76 39.78 -15.47
C LYS A 11 6.30 41.09 -14.87
N ASN A 12 5.37 41.07 -13.91
CA ASN A 12 4.92 42.28 -13.21
C ASN A 12 6.03 42.98 -12.38
N SER A 13 7.19 42.37 -12.21
CA SER A 13 8.41 42.98 -11.65
C SER A 13 9.35 43.59 -12.69
N GLU A 14 9.06 43.39 -13.98
CA GLU A 14 9.84 43.85 -15.11
C GLU A 14 9.15 45.03 -15.81
N SER A 15 9.78 45.55 -16.87
CA SER A 15 9.24 46.64 -17.69
C SER A 15 9.33 46.31 -19.17
N ILE A 16 8.39 46.84 -19.95
CA ILE A 16 8.32 46.69 -21.41
C ILE A 16 8.80 48.00 -22.04
N PRO A 17 9.89 48.00 -22.83
CA PRO A 17 10.24 49.14 -23.66
C PRO A 17 9.24 49.27 -24.81
N LEU A 18 8.73 50.47 -25.00
CA LEU A 18 7.78 50.84 -26.06
C LEU A 18 8.42 51.92 -26.94
N LEU A 19 8.11 51.88 -28.23
CA LEU A 19 8.52 52.90 -29.19
C LEU A 19 7.30 53.39 -29.96
N ILE A 20 6.97 54.67 -29.79
CA ILE A 20 6.01 55.35 -30.66
C ILE A 20 6.79 55.83 -31.88
N THR A 21 6.32 55.48 -33.09
CA THR A 21 6.88 55.94 -34.36
C THR A 21 5.77 56.57 -35.18
N THR A 22 5.99 57.79 -35.65
CA THR A 22 5.02 58.53 -36.48
C THR A 22 5.58 58.68 -37.88
N THR A 23 4.84 58.22 -38.89
CA THR A 23 5.22 58.33 -40.30
C THR A 23 4.09 58.93 -41.14
N ASP A 24 4.46 59.52 -42.27
CA ASP A 24 3.50 59.93 -43.29
C ASP A 24 2.99 58.70 -44.08
N ALA A 25 2.10 58.92 -45.05
CA ALA A 25 1.55 57.87 -45.89
C ALA A 25 2.59 57.18 -46.81
N MET A 26 3.77 57.79 -46.98
CA MET A 26 4.89 57.25 -47.76
C MET A 26 5.91 56.51 -46.86
N GLY A 27 5.71 56.51 -45.54
CA GLY A 27 6.60 55.87 -44.56
C GLY A 27 7.75 56.77 -44.08
N ASN A 28 7.76 58.05 -44.43
CA ASN A 28 8.78 58.98 -43.91
C ASN A 28 8.45 59.41 -42.48
N PRO A 29 9.43 59.56 -41.58
CA PRO A 29 9.17 60.02 -40.21
C PRO A 29 8.54 61.42 -40.17
N VAL A 30 7.52 61.57 -39.33
CA VAL A 30 6.87 62.86 -39.05
C VAL A 30 7.36 63.35 -37.68
N PRO A 31 8.20 64.41 -37.65
CA PRO A 31 8.77 64.91 -36.40
C PRO A 31 7.72 65.64 -35.56
N TYR A 32 7.90 65.63 -34.24
CA TYR A 32 7.08 66.41 -33.29
C TYR A 32 5.57 66.16 -33.38
N ALA A 33 5.17 65.01 -33.91
CA ALA A 33 3.77 64.65 -34.04
C ALA A 33 3.17 64.42 -32.65
N THR A 34 2.05 65.11 -32.36
CA THR A 34 1.37 64.95 -31.07
C THR A 34 0.43 63.75 -31.10
N PHE A 35 0.45 62.96 -30.03
CA PHE A 35 -0.34 61.75 -29.91
C PHE A 35 -0.98 61.62 -28.53
N SER A 36 -1.95 60.72 -28.44
CA SER A 36 -2.48 60.20 -27.19
C SER A 36 -2.26 58.70 -27.10
N LEU A 37 -1.96 58.20 -25.91
CA LEU A 37 -1.81 56.78 -25.57
C LEU A 37 -2.86 56.43 -24.52
N LYS A 38 -3.64 55.40 -24.81
CA LYS A 38 -4.73 54.89 -23.96
C LYS A 38 -4.52 53.40 -23.69
N ARG A 39 -5.05 52.92 -22.58
CA ARG A 39 -5.21 51.49 -22.32
C ARG A 39 -6.67 51.15 -22.10
N ASP A 40 -7.03 49.90 -22.36
CA ASP A 40 -8.32 49.37 -21.97
C ASP A 40 -8.35 48.98 -20.47
N ALA A 41 -9.43 48.33 -20.03
CA ALA A 41 -9.56 47.88 -18.64
C ALA A 41 -8.67 46.69 -18.27
N GLY A 42 -8.03 46.06 -19.25
CA GLY A 42 -7.41 44.75 -19.08
C GLY A 42 -8.44 43.61 -19.06
N LYS A 43 -8.05 42.44 -19.55
CA LYS A 43 -8.84 41.21 -19.53
C LYS A 43 -8.04 40.08 -18.88
N ALA A 44 -8.71 39.28 -18.07
CA ALA A 44 -8.16 38.04 -17.53
C ALA A 44 -7.86 37.04 -18.68
N ARG A 45 -7.09 35.99 -18.38
CA ARG A 45 -6.79 34.93 -19.36
C ARG A 45 -8.04 34.10 -19.64
N ASN A 46 -8.73 33.68 -18.58
CA ASN A 46 -10.04 33.06 -18.67
C ASN A 46 -11.10 34.13 -19.00
N THR A 47 -11.70 34.01 -20.18
CA THR A 47 -12.70 34.98 -20.68
C THR A 47 -14.01 34.97 -19.90
N ASP A 48 -14.30 33.87 -19.19
CA ASP A 48 -15.50 33.75 -18.36
C ASP A 48 -15.27 34.35 -16.96
N TYR A 49 -14.01 34.62 -16.60
CA TYR A 49 -13.63 35.20 -15.32
C TYR A 49 -13.62 36.73 -15.36
N ASN A 50 -14.83 37.31 -15.36
CA ASN A 50 -15.04 38.76 -15.48
C ASN A 50 -15.15 39.52 -14.14
N LYS A 51 -14.95 38.84 -13.01
CA LYS A 51 -15.03 39.41 -11.65
C LYS A 51 -13.78 39.10 -10.82
N PHE A 52 -12.61 39.45 -11.36
CA PHE A 52 -11.34 39.29 -10.65
C PHE A 52 -11.20 40.27 -9.48
N VAL A 53 -10.51 39.84 -8.42
CA VAL A 53 -10.21 40.68 -7.27
C VAL A 53 -9.08 41.64 -7.66
N ALA A 54 -9.45 42.91 -7.89
CA ALA A 54 -8.54 43.97 -8.33
C ALA A 54 -7.99 44.84 -7.19
N THR A 55 -8.10 44.41 -5.92
CA THR A 55 -7.59 45.16 -4.76
C THR A 55 -6.09 45.42 -4.95
N ASN A 56 -5.73 46.68 -5.30
CA ASN A 56 -4.38 47.12 -5.70
C ASN A 56 -3.85 46.59 -7.06
N GLY A 57 -4.71 46.04 -7.93
CA GLY A 57 -4.31 45.14 -9.01
C GLY A 57 -3.85 45.77 -10.33
N THR A 58 -4.02 47.08 -10.51
CA THR A 58 -3.54 47.81 -11.71
C THR A 58 -2.78 49.06 -11.29
N ASN A 59 -1.46 48.94 -11.21
CA ASN A 59 -0.52 50.04 -10.95
C ASN A 59 0.38 50.29 -12.18
N MET A 60 -0.19 50.19 -13.38
CA MET A 60 0.53 50.45 -14.63
C MET A 60 1.04 51.89 -14.74
N THR A 61 2.31 52.06 -15.06
CA THR A 61 2.99 53.35 -15.20
C THR A 61 3.71 53.44 -16.53
N VAL A 62 3.89 54.67 -17.01
CA VAL A 62 4.64 54.96 -18.23
C VAL A 62 5.70 56.00 -17.92
N THR A 63 6.95 55.70 -18.28
CA THR A 63 8.10 56.60 -18.06
C THR A 63 8.77 56.89 -19.40
N PRO A 64 8.76 58.15 -19.89
CA PRO A 64 9.57 58.55 -21.05
C PRO A 64 11.06 58.44 -20.75
N LEU A 65 11.90 58.25 -21.79
CA LEU A 65 13.36 58.21 -21.62
C LEU A 65 13.93 59.45 -20.92
N THR A 66 13.31 60.61 -21.17
CA THR A 66 13.56 61.88 -20.47
C THR A 66 12.25 62.41 -19.92
N GLY A 67 12.04 62.34 -18.61
CA GLY A 67 10.83 62.83 -17.97
C GLY A 67 10.52 62.11 -16.66
N ALA A 68 9.44 62.52 -16.00
CA ALA A 68 8.92 61.85 -14.81
C ALA A 68 8.01 60.67 -15.19
N GLN A 69 7.99 59.64 -14.34
CA GLN A 69 7.03 58.54 -14.40
C GLN A 69 5.59 59.06 -14.27
N GLN A 70 4.70 58.56 -15.12
CA GLN A 70 3.30 58.95 -15.18
C GLN A 70 2.40 57.78 -14.82
N GLN A 71 1.30 58.08 -14.12
CA GLN A 71 0.30 57.10 -13.74
C GLN A 71 -0.56 56.71 -14.95
N PHE A 72 -0.75 55.42 -15.15
CA PHE A 72 -1.50 54.87 -16.28
C PHE A 72 -2.43 53.74 -15.83
N TYR A 73 -3.05 53.90 -14.66
CA TYR A 73 -3.74 52.86 -13.91
C TYR A 73 -5.16 52.56 -14.36
N TYR A 74 -5.88 53.56 -14.88
CA TYR A 74 -7.32 53.47 -15.15
C TYR A 74 -7.58 53.21 -16.63
N ALA A 75 -8.69 52.56 -16.97
CA ALA A 75 -9.13 52.41 -18.37
C ALA A 75 -9.46 53.78 -19.01
N THR A 76 -9.67 54.79 -18.18
CA THR A 76 -9.87 56.19 -18.58
C THR A 76 -8.56 56.98 -18.66
N SER A 77 -7.41 56.37 -18.30
CA SER A 77 -6.12 57.04 -18.38
C SER A 77 -5.76 57.32 -19.84
N VAL A 78 -5.49 58.59 -20.13
CA VAL A 78 -4.99 59.06 -21.42
C VAL A 78 -3.70 59.82 -21.15
N LEU A 79 -2.61 59.36 -21.74
CA LEU A 79 -1.35 60.10 -21.74
C LEU A 79 -1.23 60.83 -23.07
N THR A 80 -0.74 62.06 -23.05
CA THR A 80 -0.44 62.82 -24.26
C THR A 80 1.05 63.06 -24.36
N GLY A 81 1.57 63.05 -25.58
CA GLY A 81 2.99 63.24 -25.85
C GLY A 81 3.24 63.76 -27.26
N ALA A 82 4.51 64.03 -27.56
CA ALA A 82 4.98 64.38 -28.88
C ALA A 82 6.23 63.56 -29.22
N THR A 83 6.38 63.15 -30.47
CA THR A 83 7.59 62.48 -30.95
C THR A 83 8.78 63.44 -31.07
N GLY A 84 10.00 62.90 -31.13
CA GLY A 84 11.22 63.65 -31.34
C GLY A 84 11.39 64.12 -32.79
N ALA A 85 12.55 64.70 -33.07
CA ALA A 85 12.93 65.20 -34.40
C ALA A 85 13.06 64.07 -35.45
N ASP A 86 13.26 62.84 -35.02
CA ASP A 86 13.32 61.63 -35.84
C ASP A 86 11.96 60.94 -35.99
N GLY A 87 10.88 61.54 -35.47
CA GLY A 87 9.55 60.98 -35.48
C GLY A 87 9.34 59.82 -34.49
N THR A 88 10.23 59.64 -33.50
CA THR A 88 10.09 58.57 -32.50
C THR A 88 9.98 59.07 -31.06
N LEU A 89 9.40 58.27 -30.16
CA LEU A 89 9.47 58.48 -28.71
C LEU A 89 9.57 57.13 -28.00
N ALA A 90 10.66 56.96 -27.24
CA ALA A 90 10.86 55.80 -26.38
C ALA A 90 10.16 55.97 -25.03
N LEU A 91 9.39 54.97 -24.63
CA LEU A 91 8.66 54.90 -23.37
C LEU A 91 9.01 53.58 -22.66
N THR A 92 8.92 53.57 -21.33
CA THR A 92 9.01 52.35 -20.53
C THR A 92 7.69 52.13 -19.82
N LEU A 93 7.07 50.99 -20.05
CA LEU A 93 5.83 50.58 -19.40
C LEU A 93 6.16 49.61 -18.27
N ALA A 94 5.57 49.79 -17.09
CA ALA A 94 5.74 48.87 -15.96
C ALA A 94 4.41 48.71 -15.22
N GLU A 95 4.12 47.52 -14.71
CA GLU A 95 2.93 47.26 -13.89
C GLU A 95 3.31 46.54 -12.59
N PRO A 96 4.03 47.23 -11.68
CA PRO A 96 4.46 46.65 -10.40
C PRO A 96 3.28 46.13 -9.60
N GLY A 97 3.33 44.83 -9.26
CA GLY A 97 2.26 44.16 -8.51
C GLY A 97 0.98 43.89 -9.32
N GLY A 98 1.03 44.02 -10.65
CA GLY A 98 -0.07 43.67 -11.54
C GLY A 98 -0.54 42.22 -11.36
N ILE A 99 -1.84 42.00 -11.50
CA ILE A 99 -2.48 40.70 -11.21
C ILE A 99 -2.57 39.76 -12.43
N GLY A 100 -1.88 40.04 -13.54
CA GLY A 100 -1.89 39.15 -14.71
C GLY A 100 -3.02 39.43 -15.70
N LEU A 101 -3.13 40.67 -16.20
CA LEU A 101 -4.15 41.06 -17.19
C LEU A 101 -3.52 41.34 -18.57
N LYS A 102 -4.27 41.00 -19.63
CA LYS A 102 -3.97 41.44 -20.99
C LYS A 102 -4.62 42.79 -21.25
N ASN A 103 -3.79 43.79 -21.49
CA ASN A 103 -4.21 45.15 -21.80
C ASN A 103 -3.98 45.44 -23.29
N GLN A 104 -4.87 46.19 -23.91
CA GLN A 104 -4.64 46.76 -25.24
C GLN A 104 -4.25 48.24 -25.12
N LEU A 105 -3.01 48.55 -25.52
CA LEU A 105 -2.56 49.93 -25.66
C LEU A 105 -2.98 50.46 -27.02
N THR A 106 -3.56 51.65 -27.07
CA THR A 106 -3.97 52.31 -28.32
C THR A 106 -3.33 53.69 -28.39
N ALA A 107 -2.54 53.92 -29.43
CA ALA A 107 -1.99 55.23 -29.76
C ALA A 107 -2.82 55.87 -30.89
N ASN A 108 -3.12 57.17 -30.77
CA ASN A 108 -3.82 57.97 -31.77
C ASN A 108 -3.05 59.28 -32.00
N LEU A 109 -2.90 59.72 -33.26
CA LEU A 109 -2.47 61.10 -33.51
C LEU A 109 -3.57 62.08 -33.08
N ASN A 110 -3.22 63.17 -32.43
CA ASN A 110 -4.23 64.14 -31.98
C ASN A 110 -4.84 64.93 -33.15
N ASP A 111 -4.00 65.29 -34.14
CA ASP A 111 -4.42 66.07 -35.31
C ASP A 111 -5.07 65.19 -36.40
N THR A 112 -4.87 63.87 -36.32
CA THR A 112 -5.52 62.89 -37.21
C THR A 112 -5.95 61.67 -36.42
N PRO A 113 -7.03 61.75 -35.61
CA PRO A 113 -7.42 60.70 -34.66
C PRO A 113 -7.73 59.33 -35.28
N THR A 114 -7.96 59.29 -36.60
CA THR A 114 -8.17 58.06 -37.39
C THR A 114 -6.88 57.28 -37.65
N ALA A 115 -5.71 57.90 -37.51
CA ALA A 115 -4.42 57.22 -37.55
C ALA A 115 -4.17 56.57 -36.19
N THR A 116 -4.41 55.26 -36.11
CA THR A 116 -4.36 54.50 -34.86
C THR A 116 -3.38 53.34 -34.94
N SER A 117 -2.77 52.98 -33.82
CA SER A 117 -1.96 51.78 -33.66
C SER A 117 -2.25 51.13 -32.33
N SER A 118 -2.38 49.80 -32.31
CA SER A 118 -2.73 49.04 -31.12
C SER A 118 -1.65 48.00 -30.80
N LEU A 119 -1.28 47.90 -29.53
CA LEU A 119 -0.31 46.94 -29.02
C LEU A 119 -0.87 46.20 -27.80
N PRO A 120 -1.14 44.89 -27.90
CA PRO A 120 -1.49 44.08 -26.75
C PRO A 120 -0.26 43.82 -25.86
N VAL A 121 -0.41 44.03 -24.55
CA VAL A 121 0.64 43.82 -23.54
C VAL A 121 0.10 43.02 -22.35
N VAL A 122 0.96 42.20 -21.74
CA VAL A 122 0.67 41.38 -20.57
C VAL A 122 1.82 41.49 -19.58
N PHE A 123 1.50 41.89 -18.35
CA PHE A 123 2.38 41.72 -17.20
C PHE A 123 1.93 40.52 -16.39
N THR A 124 2.68 39.42 -16.44
CA THR A 124 2.31 38.17 -15.76
C THR A 124 2.46 38.26 -14.25
N VAL A 125 1.64 37.53 -13.50
CA VAL A 125 1.69 37.47 -12.02
C VAL A 125 2.26 36.15 -11.51
N LEU A 126 3.02 36.18 -10.41
CA LEU A 126 3.71 35.01 -9.85
C LEU A 126 2.72 33.98 -9.26
N THR A 127 1.60 34.44 -8.72
CA THR A 127 0.58 33.62 -8.03
C THR A 127 -0.41 32.94 -8.97
N SER A 128 -0.12 32.92 -10.27
CA SER A 128 -0.89 32.21 -11.29
C SER A 128 0.06 31.39 -12.15
N PRO A 129 -0.32 30.17 -12.57
CA PRO A 129 0.48 29.37 -13.48
C PRO A 129 0.42 29.89 -14.91
N ASP A 130 1.45 29.58 -15.71
CA ASP A 130 1.39 29.83 -17.15
C ASP A 130 0.64 28.71 -17.88
N SER A 131 -0.64 28.55 -17.54
CA SER A 131 -1.53 27.51 -18.04
C SER A 131 -2.72 28.11 -18.78
N ASP A 132 -3.19 27.46 -19.85
CA ASP A 132 -4.41 27.86 -20.55
C ASP A 132 -5.68 27.67 -19.69
N LYS A 133 -5.56 26.90 -18.60
CA LYS A 133 -6.62 26.71 -17.58
C LYS A 133 -6.60 27.76 -16.48
N ALA A 134 -5.55 28.57 -16.39
CA ALA A 134 -5.45 29.64 -15.40
C ALA A 134 -6.44 30.76 -15.67
N ASN A 135 -6.94 31.38 -14.60
CA ASN A 135 -7.76 32.57 -14.70
C ASN A 135 -6.95 33.78 -15.15
N MET A 136 -5.73 33.96 -14.62
CA MET A 136 -4.87 35.10 -14.92
C MET A 136 -3.69 34.72 -15.81
N TYR A 137 -3.04 35.71 -16.41
CA TYR A 137 -1.77 35.49 -17.09
C TYR A 137 -0.65 35.34 -16.05
N GLY A 138 -0.18 34.11 -15.88
CA GLY A 138 0.74 33.71 -14.83
C GLY A 138 2.19 33.53 -15.24
N HIS A 139 3.08 33.45 -14.25
CA HIS A 139 4.46 33.01 -14.41
C HIS A 139 4.98 32.23 -13.19
N MET A 140 4.08 31.60 -12.41
CA MET A 140 4.46 30.64 -11.39
C MET A 140 5.43 29.60 -11.99
N PRO A 141 6.56 29.30 -11.33
CA PRO A 141 7.46 28.28 -11.82
C PRO A 141 6.77 26.90 -11.84
N GLU A 142 6.95 26.14 -12.92
CA GLU A 142 6.39 24.79 -13.02
C GLU A 142 7.01 23.81 -12.02
N THR A 143 8.28 24.01 -11.67
CA THR A 143 8.99 23.27 -10.62
C THR A 143 9.81 24.18 -9.70
N PHE A 144 10.04 23.74 -8.47
CA PHE A 144 10.90 24.43 -7.49
C PHE A 144 11.53 23.41 -6.53
N THR A 145 12.63 23.77 -5.89
CA THR A 145 13.44 22.84 -5.08
C THR A 145 13.62 23.38 -3.67
N ALA A 146 13.40 22.54 -2.65
CA ALA A 146 13.72 22.86 -1.27
C ALA A 146 15.17 22.51 -0.93
N SER A 147 15.69 23.05 0.18
CA SER A 147 17.08 22.87 0.64
C SER A 147 17.46 21.43 0.95
N ASN A 148 16.49 20.54 1.18
CA ASN A 148 16.72 19.10 1.33
C ASN A 148 16.88 18.36 -0.02
N GLY A 149 16.79 19.06 -1.15
CA GLY A 149 16.90 18.50 -2.50
C GLY A 149 15.58 17.99 -3.08
N ALA A 150 14.46 18.06 -2.35
CA ALA A 150 13.16 17.70 -2.88
C ALA A 150 12.75 18.70 -3.97
N GLU A 151 12.48 18.20 -5.18
CA GLU A 151 12.00 18.98 -6.31
C GLU A 151 10.49 18.73 -6.49
N PHE A 152 9.71 19.81 -6.43
CA PHE A 152 8.26 19.80 -6.49
C PHE A 152 7.78 20.30 -7.85
N LYS A 153 6.63 19.80 -8.29
CA LYS A 153 5.77 20.42 -9.31
C LYS A 153 4.81 21.38 -8.61
N ARG A 154 4.47 22.49 -9.27
CA ARG A 154 3.42 23.38 -8.79
C ARG A 154 2.08 22.64 -8.59
N PRO A 155 1.20 23.14 -7.70
CA PRO A 155 -0.15 22.62 -7.58
C PRO A 155 -0.96 22.83 -8.87
N LEU A 156 -2.02 22.03 -9.02
CA LEU A 156 -2.92 22.11 -10.15
C LEU A 156 -4.03 23.15 -9.93
N VAL A 157 -4.45 23.81 -11.01
CA VAL A 157 -5.66 24.64 -11.06
C VAL A 157 -6.84 23.86 -11.68
N ALA A 158 -8.05 24.39 -11.51
CA ALA A 158 -9.28 23.80 -12.06
C ALA A 158 -9.16 23.50 -13.57
N GLY A 159 -9.52 22.28 -13.96
CA GLY A 159 -9.44 21.81 -15.34
C GLY A 159 -8.09 21.20 -15.75
N GLU A 160 -7.08 21.20 -14.89
CA GLU A 160 -5.81 20.49 -15.12
C GLU A 160 -5.79 19.00 -14.69
N PRO A 161 -6.46 18.56 -13.61
CA PRO A 161 -6.46 17.16 -13.22
C PRO A 161 -7.01 16.24 -14.31
N SER A 162 -6.43 15.03 -14.43
CA SER A 162 -6.94 14.00 -15.35
C SER A 162 -8.26 13.38 -14.91
N SER A 163 -8.66 13.58 -13.65
CA SER A 163 -9.91 13.11 -13.05
C SER A 163 -10.39 14.10 -12.00
N GLU A 164 -11.70 14.37 -11.99
CA GLU A 164 -12.35 15.23 -10.98
C GLU A 164 -12.81 14.43 -9.74
N ALA A 165 -12.69 13.10 -9.76
CA ALA A 165 -13.07 12.26 -8.64
C ALA A 165 -12.24 12.62 -7.39
N HIS A 166 -12.92 12.77 -6.25
CA HIS A 166 -12.30 13.12 -4.97
C HIS A 166 -11.55 14.47 -4.95
N THR A 167 -11.88 15.36 -5.89
CA THR A 167 -11.33 16.72 -5.95
C THR A 167 -12.38 17.79 -5.61
N ASP A 168 -11.91 18.93 -5.11
CA ASP A 168 -12.69 20.17 -4.94
C ASP A 168 -11.77 21.38 -5.22
N THR A 169 -12.34 22.57 -5.33
CA THR A 169 -11.60 23.80 -5.65
C THR A 169 -11.52 24.75 -4.46
N TYR A 170 -10.40 25.46 -4.36
CA TYR A 170 -10.19 26.54 -3.41
C TYR A 170 -9.72 27.80 -4.12
N PHE A 171 -10.47 28.88 -3.95
CA PHE A 171 -10.15 30.17 -4.55
C PHE A 171 -9.14 30.94 -3.70
N GLU A 172 -7.96 31.22 -4.26
CA GLU A 172 -6.94 32.11 -3.70
C GLU A 172 -6.18 32.80 -4.83
N THR A 173 -5.79 34.07 -4.63
CA THR A 173 -4.99 34.85 -5.60
C THR A 173 -5.51 34.82 -7.04
N ASN A 174 -6.83 34.91 -7.21
CA ASN A 174 -7.55 34.84 -8.48
C ASN A 174 -7.54 33.48 -9.21
N GLU A 175 -7.01 32.42 -8.60
CA GLU A 175 -7.01 31.06 -9.16
C GLU A 175 -7.90 30.10 -8.35
N ASN A 176 -8.41 29.07 -9.01
CA ASN A 176 -9.13 27.96 -8.37
C ASN A 176 -8.19 26.76 -8.25
N TRP A 177 -7.56 26.60 -7.09
CA TRP A 177 -6.60 25.53 -6.81
C TRP A 177 -7.30 24.21 -6.49
N ILE A 178 -6.73 23.10 -6.94
CA ILE A 178 -7.27 21.76 -6.69
C ILE A 178 -6.88 21.28 -5.29
N MET A 179 -7.89 20.85 -4.54
CA MET A 179 -7.76 20.10 -3.30
C MET A 179 -8.23 18.66 -3.51
N VAL A 180 -7.71 17.73 -2.69
CA VAL A 180 -8.06 16.31 -2.72
C VAL A 180 -8.50 15.85 -1.33
N ASN A 181 -9.53 15.00 -1.25
CA ASN A 181 -9.98 14.40 0.01
C ASN A 181 -9.65 12.92 0.17
N SER A 182 -9.34 12.21 -0.91
CA SER A 182 -8.87 10.82 -0.90
C SER A 182 -7.69 10.71 -1.84
N PHE A 183 -6.50 10.43 -1.33
CA PHE A 183 -5.29 10.22 -2.14
C PHE A 183 -4.77 8.77 -2.04
N ASN A 184 -5.30 7.98 -1.09
CA ASN A 184 -4.84 6.64 -0.74
C ASN A 184 -5.58 5.51 -1.46
N THR A 185 -6.64 5.77 -2.23
CA THR A 185 -7.48 4.72 -2.84
C THR A 185 -7.57 4.75 -4.37
N GLY A 186 -6.97 5.70 -5.07
CA GLY A 186 -7.17 5.80 -6.53
C GLY A 186 -6.37 6.87 -7.27
N ASN A 187 -5.20 7.28 -6.76
CA ASN A 187 -4.31 8.25 -7.41
C ASN A 187 -5.04 9.54 -7.87
N TYR A 188 -5.91 10.06 -7.00
CA TYR A 188 -6.69 11.26 -7.29
C TYR A 188 -5.87 12.55 -7.07
N GLY A 189 -6.30 13.64 -7.71
CA GLY A 189 -5.61 14.93 -7.65
C GLY A 189 -4.52 15.07 -8.70
N GLY A 190 -3.35 15.59 -8.29
CA GLY A 190 -2.21 15.87 -9.16
C GLY A 190 -1.16 14.75 -9.26
N CYS A 191 -1.13 13.80 -8.34
CA CYS A 191 -0.19 12.67 -8.39
C CYS A 191 -0.60 11.46 -7.54
N PRO A 192 -0.06 10.26 -7.86
CA PRO A 192 -0.16 9.10 -7.00
C PRO A 192 0.54 9.33 -5.65
N MET A 193 0.14 8.54 -4.65
CA MET A 193 0.62 8.65 -3.28
C MET A 193 2.16 8.58 -3.17
N ASN A 194 2.81 7.71 -3.93
CA ASN A 194 4.27 7.57 -3.94
C ASN A 194 5.00 8.83 -4.44
N GLN A 195 4.36 9.71 -5.19
CA GLN A 195 4.90 11.00 -5.65
C GLN A 195 4.51 12.19 -4.78
N MET A 196 3.67 12.00 -3.75
CA MET A 196 3.36 13.09 -2.83
C MET A 196 4.57 13.42 -1.95
N ALA A 197 4.80 14.71 -1.71
CA ALA A 197 5.83 15.18 -0.79
C ALA A 197 5.61 14.67 0.64
N ALA A 198 6.69 14.35 1.35
CA ALA A 198 6.65 13.95 2.75
C ALA A 198 6.59 15.16 3.70
N ILE A 199 6.28 14.93 4.98
CA ILE A 199 6.22 16.00 5.99
C ILE A 199 7.57 16.72 6.17
N ASP A 200 8.67 16.00 5.98
CA ASP A 200 10.03 16.55 6.05
C ASP A 200 10.35 17.45 4.84
N ASP A 201 9.88 17.09 3.64
CA ASP A 201 10.00 17.92 2.44
C ASP A 201 9.28 19.26 2.63
N PHE A 202 8.06 19.22 3.16
CA PHE A 202 7.33 20.44 3.50
C PHE A 202 7.97 21.24 4.63
N THR A 203 8.70 20.58 5.54
CA THR A 203 9.43 21.25 6.62
C THR A 203 10.64 21.99 6.07
N ALA A 204 11.40 21.39 5.15
CA ALA A 204 12.47 22.06 4.42
C ALA A 204 11.93 23.26 3.63
N LEU A 205 10.87 23.05 2.83
CA LEU A 205 10.23 24.12 2.05
C LEU A 205 9.76 25.30 2.92
N TYR A 206 9.16 25.01 4.09
CA TYR A 206 8.77 26.05 5.04
C TYR A 206 9.98 26.79 5.62
N ASN A 207 11.06 26.09 5.94
CA ASN A 207 12.25 26.72 6.52
C ASN A 207 12.95 27.64 5.51
N ASP A 208 12.95 27.29 4.23
CA ASP A 208 13.47 28.14 3.15
C ASP A 208 12.59 29.38 2.95
N HIS A 209 11.28 29.23 3.14
CA HIS A 209 10.27 30.27 2.91
C HIS A 209 9.31 30.44 4.10
N PRO A 210 9.80 30.91 5.27
CA PRO A 210 9.04 30.88 6.51
C PRO A 210 7.87 31.86 6.51
N SER A 211 6.88 31.61 7.38
CA SER A 211 5.74 32.51 7.61
C SER A 211 4.89 32.78 6.35
N GLY A 212 4.74 31.77 5.49
CA GLY A 212 3.94 31.87 4.26
C GLY A 212 4.63 32.58 3.10
N LYS A 213 5.95 32.84 3.18
CA LYS A 213 6.72 33.43 2.08
C LYS A 213 6.72 32.61 0.79
N VAL A 214 6.34 31.33 0.84
CA VAL A 214 6.09 30.54 -0.37
C VAL A 214 5.12 31.24 -1.33
N ALA A 215 4.17 32.05 -0.84
CA ALA A 215 3.26 32.82 -1.67
C ALA A 215 3.95 33.95 -2.45
N THR A 216 4.93 34.64 -1.85
CA THR A 216 5.63 35.76 -2.48
C THR A 216 6.89 35.35 -3.23
N ASP A 217 7.53 34.26 -2.81
CA ASP A 217 8.82 33.82 -3.34
C ASP A 217 8.62 32.89 -4.55
N ILE A 218 7.59 32.03 -4.52
CA ILE A 218 7.31 31.03 -5.55
C ILE A 218 5.84 30.97 -5.99
N GLY A 219 4.95 31.79 -5.40
CA GLY A 219 3.56 31.94 -5.84
C GLY A 219 2.54 30.97 -5.24
N LEU A 220 2.94 30.06 -4.34
CA LEU A 220 2.04 29.02 -3.82
C LEU A 220 0.89 29.59 -2.96
N PRO A 221 -0.32 29.00 -3.03
CA PRO A 221 -1.41 29.34 -2.12
C PRO A 221 -1.10 28.92 -0.68
N VAL A 222 -1.47 29.75 0.30
CA VAL A 222 -1.19 29.50 1.74
C VAL A 222 -2.44 29.53 2.61
N GLY A 223 -3.62 29.76 2.02
CA GLY A 223 -4.90 29.76 2.71
C GLY A 223 -5.42 28.38 3.08
N LYS A 224 -4.80 27.31 2.56
CA LYS A 224 -5.11 25.90 2.86
C LYS A 224 -3.87 25.11 3.26
N ARG A 225 -4.13 23.96 3.89
CA ARG A 225 -3.10 22.99 4.30
C ARG A 225 -2.77 22.06 3.15
N TRP A 226 -1.65 21.36 3.28
CA TRP A 226 -1.08 20.48 2.27
C TRP A 226 -0.98 19.05 2.80
N TRP A 227 -1.53 18.09 2.05
CA TRP A 227 -1.40 16.67 2.37
C TRP A 227 0.05 16.21 2.23
N ALA A 228 0.53 15.44 3.20
CA ALA A 228 1.77 14.71 3.11
C ALA A 228 1.53 13.27 2.69
N GLY A 229 2.44 12.73 1.87
CA GLY A 229 2.35 11.36 1.37
C GLY A 229 2.79 10.30 2.37
N ASP A 230 3.38 10.68 3.49
CA ASP A 230 3.84 9.80 4.57
C ASP A 230 2.90 9.85 5.78
N SER A 231 2.74 8.69 6.42
CA SER A 231 1.93 8.53 7.62
C SER A 231 2.75 8.72 8.90
N LEU A 232 2.09 9.18 9.95
CA LEU A 232 2.57 9.16 11.33
C LEU A 232 1.98 7.95 12.06
N LEU A 233 2.78 7.25 12.88
CA LEU A 233 2.23 6.25 13.80
C LEU A 233 1.88 6.89 15.13
N GLU A 234 0.64 6.70 15.58
CA GLU A 234 0.26 6.98 16.96
C GLU A 234 -0.18 5.66 17.60
N GLY A 235 0.69 5.05 18.40
CA GLY A 235 0.49 3.70 18.93
C GLY A 235 0.70 2.62 17.86
N SER A 236 -0.37 1.95 17.46
CA SER A 236 -0.38 0.91 16.41
C SER A 236 -1.29 1.27 15.22
N THR A 237 -1.68 2.54 15.13
CA THR A 237 -2.62 3.06 14.13
C THR A 237 -1.92 4.11 13.28
N LEU A 238 -2.16 4.07 11.97
CA LEU A 238 -1.60 5.04 11.04
C LEU A 238 -2.47 6.30 11.00
N TYR A 239 -1.80 7.44 11.00
CA TYR A 239 -2.43 8.75 10.86
C TYR A 239 -1.88 9.44 9.63
N TRP A 240 -2.77 10.02 8.84
CA TRP A 240 -2.39 10.87 7.72
C TRP A 240 -1.87 12.20 8.21
N GLN A 241 -0.76 12.65 7.64
CA GLN A 241 -0.10 13.90 8.00
C GLN A 241 -0.43 15.01 7.00
N TYR A 242 -0.43 16.25 7.49
CA TYR A 242 -0.58 17.43 6.65
C TYR A 242 0.07 18.65 7.31
N LYS A 243 0.56 19.59 6.48
CA LYS A 243 1.28 20.79 6.93
C LYS A 243 0.55 22.07 6.54
N ASP A 244 0.63 23.06 7.43
CA ASP A 244 0.29 24.45 7.13
C ASP A 244 1.57 25.22 6.77
N LEU A 245 1.75 25.59 5.50
CA LEU A 245 2.92 26.35 5.03
C LEU A 245 2.89 27.84 5.42
N LYS A 246 1.76 28.36 5.93
CA LYS A 246 1.69 29.71 6.48
C LYS A 246 2.28 29.76 7.89
N THR A 247 1.98 28.78 8.72
CA THR A 247 2.37 28.75 10.13
C THR A 247 3.53 27.80 10.45
N GLY A 248 3.85 26.88 9.52
CA GLY A 248 4.84 25.82 9.70
C GLY A 248 4.35 24.62 10.52
N LYS A 249 3.09 24.64 10.98
CA LYS A 249 2.56 23.65 11.90
C LYS A 249 2.21 22.33 11.19
N ASN A 250 2.60 21.22 11.82
CA ASN A 250 2.23 19.86 11.43
C ASN A 250 0.95 19.43 12.12
N TYR A 251 0.18 18.60 11.45
CA TYR A 251 -1.05 18.01 11.96
C TYR A 251 -1.18 16.55 11.49
N SER A 252 -1.98 15.78 12.23
CA SER A 252 -2.31 14.39 11.92
C SER A 252 -3.82 14.16 12.01
N MET A 253 -4.35 13.15 11.31
CA MET A 253 -5.71 12.65 11.49
C MET A 253 -5.82 11.15 11.19
N SER A 254 -6.83 10.49 11.75
CA SER A 254 -7.00 9.04 11.63
C SER A 254 -7.36 8.59 10.19
N GLU A 255 -7.22 7.28 9.96
CA GLU A 255 -7.04 6.58 8.68
C GLU A 255 -7.97 6.90 7.50
N ASN A 256 -9.12 7.57 7.67
CA ASN A 256 -9.98 7.90 6.54
C ASN A 256 -9.81 9.39 6.18
N PRO A 257 -9.02 9.72 5.13
CA PRO A 257 -8.92 11.08 4.69
C PRO A 257 -10.30 11.47 4.14
N GLY A 258 -10.86 12.56 4.66
CA GLY A 258 -12.17 13.09 4.26
C GLY A 258 -12.19 14.60 4.11
N ASN A 259 -11.11 15.26 4.54
CA ASN A 259 -10.94 16.71 4.41
C ASN A 259 -10.25 17.04 3.09
N TYR A 260 -10.69 18.11 2.44
CA TYR A 260 -10.04 18.64 1.25
C TYR A 260 -8.85 19.51 1.63
N TYR A 261 -7.65 19.07 1.23
CA TYR A 261 -6.40 19.82 1.34
C TYR A 261 -5.64 19.81 0.00
N LEU A 262 -4.72 20.75 -0.16
CA LEU A 262 -3.90 20.89 -1.35
C LEU A 262 -2.88 19.75 -1.44
N GLN A 263 -2.40 19.48 -2.65
CA GLN A 263 -1.39 18.44 -2.92
C GLN A 263 -0.19 19.06 -3.64
N LEU A 264 1.02 18.74 -3.18
CA LEU A 264 2.27 18.98 -3.92
C LEU A 264 2.89 17.65 -4.31
N CYS A 265 3.28 17.57 -5.57
CA CYS A 265 3.84 16.38 -6.17
C CYS A 265 5.33 16.57 -6.40
N LEU A 266 6.12 15.57 -6.07
CA LEU A 266 7.54 15.53 -6.40
C LEU A 266 7.72 15.21 -7.89
N THR A 267 8.79 15.72 -8.50
CA THR A 267 9.16 15.39 -9.89
C THR A 267 9.61 13.94 -10.01
N THR A 268 10.24 13.42 -8.96
CA THR A 268 10.66 12.02 -8.83
C THR A 268 9.82 11.35 -7.75
N SER A 269 9.34 10.13 -8.02
CA SER A 269 8.60 9.37 -7.02
C SER A 269 9.49 9.03 -5.83
N ARG A 270 8.92 8.96 -4.63
CA ARG A 270 9.55 8.38 -3.44
C ARG A 270 9.77 6.86 -3.59
N SER A 271 9.47 6.31 -4.76
CA SER A 271 9.85 4.95 -5.16
C SER A 271 11.33 4.75 -4.97
N GLY A 272 11.64 3.50 -4.65
CA GLY A 272 12.98 3.07 -4.31
C GLY A 272 13.04 2.54 -2.89
N LEU A 273 11.92 2.03 -2.37
CA LEU A 273 11.86 1.18 -1.20
C LEU A 273 11.47 -0.23 -1.65
N ASN A 274 12.23 -1.22 -1.19
CA ASN A 274 12.00 -2.64 -1.41
C ASN A 274 11.62 -3.27 -0.07
N ILE A 275 10.56 -4.08 -0.05
CA ILE A 275 10.10 -4.78 1.15
C ILE A 275 10.31 -6.29 1.02
N ALA A 276 10.80 -6.92 2.09
CA ALA A 276 10.90 -8.37 2.22
C ALA A 276 10.31 -8.82 3.56
N LEU A 277 9.68 -9.99 3.57
CA LEU A 277 9.19 -10.65 4.77
C LEU A 277 9.89 -12.01 4.88
N SER A 278 10.43 -12.33 6.06
CA SER A 278 11.14 -13.58 6.31
C SER A 278 10.90 -14.11 7.72
N SER A 279 11.29 -15.36 7.97
CA SER A 279 11.25 -16.00 9.28
C SER A 279 12.49 -16.85 9.52
N ASP A 280 13.01 -16.83 10.75
CA ASP A 280 14.10 -17.71 11.17
C ASP A 280 13.62 -19.16 11.40
N ALA A 281 12.30 -19.38 11.44
CA ALA A 281 11.67 -20.70 11.57
C ALA A 281 11.26 -21.30 10.20
N TRP A 282 11.91 -20.87 9.11
CA TRP A 282 11.59 -21.32 7.76
C TRP A 282 11.88 -22.82 7.56
N ASN A 283 10.89 -23.54 7.03
CA ASN A 283 11.00 -24.92 6.60
C ASN A 283 10.83 -25.00 5.07
N ALA A 284 11.88 -25.40 4.36
CA ALA A 284 11.88 -25.44 2.90
C ALA A 284 10.88 -26.47 2.33
N ASP A 285 10.77 -27.64 2.95
CA ASP A 285 9.89 -28.73 2.49
C ASP A 285 8.41 -28.33 2.54
N LYS A 286 8.03 -27.54 3.55
CA LYS A 286 6.67 -27.01 3.71
C LYS A 286 6.48 -25.65 3.02
N SER A 287 7.57 -25.04 2.55
CA SER A 287 7.60 -23.67 2.01
C SER A 287 6.85 -22.68 2.91
N ALA A 288 7.13 -22.76 4.21
CA ALA A 288 6.47 -21.96 5.24
C ALA A 288 7.36 -21.81 6.48
N ALA A 289 7.11 -20.79 7.28
CA ALA A 289 7.59 -20.70 8.65
C ALA A 289 6.78 -21.67 9.54
N VAL A 290 7.45 -22.49 10.35
CA VAL A 290 6.81 -23.59 11.07
C VAL A 290 7.16 -23.57 12.56
N ALA A 291 6.14 -23.69 13.40
CA ALA A 291 6.30 -23.96 14.83
C ALA A 291 5.25 -24.97 15.29
N LYS A 292 5.36 -25.49 16.51
CA LYS A 292 4.27 -26.27 17.11
C LYS A 292 3.19 -25.35 17.67
N LYS A 293 1.96 -25.87 17.79
CA LYS A 293 0.88 -25.19 18.51
C LYS A 293 1.35 -24.73 19.90
N GLY A 294 1.13 -23.45 20.19
CA GLY A 294 1.53 -22.82 21.46
C GLY A 294 2.96 -22.26 21.49
N GLU A 295 3.77 -22.53 20.46
CA GLU A 295 5.08 -21.90 20.27
C GLU A 295 4.94 -20.61 19.44
N THR A 296 6.04 -19.87 19.33
CA THR A 296 6.11 -18.61 18.57
C THR A 296 6.83 -18.82 17.24
N ILE A 297 6.35 -18.15 16.18
CA ILE A 297 7.07 -18.00 14.92
C ILE A 297 7.67 -16.58 14.87
N PRO A 298 9.00 -16.40 14.86
CA PRO A 298 9.62 -15.10 14.67
C PRO A 298 9.54 -14.68 13.20
N MET A 299 9.12 -13.45 12.95
CA MET A 299 8.97 -12.85 11.63
C MET A 299 9.75 -11.53 11.58
N THR A 300 10.36 -11.25 10.43
CA THR A 300 11.09 -10.01 10.18
C THR A 300 10.65 -9.42 8.86
N VAL A 301 10.13 -8.19 8.90
CA VAL A 301 10.04 -7.32 7.73
C VAL A 301 11.34 -6.56 7.60
N THR A 302 11.90 -6.53 6.41
CA THR A 302 13.08 -5.73 6.06
C THR A 302 12.68 -4.75 4.96
N VAL A 303 12.97 -3.46 5.17
CA VAL A 303 12.81 -2.43 4.16
C VAL A 303 14.17 -1.86 3.80
N THR A 304 14.47 -1.82 2.50
CA THR A 304 15.71 -1.27 1.96
C THR A 304 15.41 -0.27 0.86
N ASN A 305 16.36 0.59 0.50
CA ASN A 305 16.24 1.38 -0.71
C ASN A 305 16.70 0.60 -1.96
N ASP A 306 16.64 1.21 -3.15
CA ASP A 306 17.14 0.58 -4.40
C ASP A 306 18.65 0.27 -4.39
N ALA A 307 19.42 0.96 -3.55
CA ALA A 307 20.83 0.66 -3.32
C ALA A 307 21.03 -0.49 -2.28
N GLY A 308 19.94 -1.09 -1.78
CA GLY A 308 19.96 -2.15 -0.77
C GLY A 308 20.25 -1.67 0.65
N GLN A 309 20.21 -0.36 0.92
CA GLN A 309 20.49 0.21 2.24
C GLN A 309 19.24 0.18 3.13
N PRO A 310 19.33 -0.23 4.41
CA PRO A 310 18.19 -0.30 5.31
C PRO A 310 17.53 1.07 5.52
N GLN A 311 16.20 1.08 5.58
CA GLN A 311 15.41 2.31 5.71
C GLN A 311 14.63 2.30 7.02
N ALA A 312 15.07 3.17 7.93
CA ALA A 312 14.46 3.35 9.25
C ALA A 312 13.18 4.17 9.16
N GLY A 313 12.28 3.99 10.13
CA GLY A 313 11.07 4.79 10.24
C GLY A 313 10.07 4.59 9.08
N VAL A 314 10.14 3.47 8.37
CA VAL A 314 9.21 3.16 7.28
C VAL A 314 7.98 2.48 7.84
N ALA A 315 6.81 3.05 7.54
CA ALA A 315 5.51 2.49 7.89
C ALA A 315 5.21 1.21 7.10
N VAL A 316 4.94 0.12 7.81
CA VAL A 316 4.58 -1.20 7.28
C VAL A 316 3.18 -1.58 7.73
N LEU A 317 2.38 -2.06 6.80
CA LEU A 317 1.06 -2.64 7.04
C LEU A 317 1.15 -4.16 6.97
N LEU A 318 0.73 -4.85 8.01
CA LEU A 318 0.60 -6.30 8.07
C LEU A 318 -0.87 -6.71 7.94
N THR A 319 -1.11 -7.70 7.08
CA THR A 319 -2.39 -8.37 6.89
C THR A 319 -2.19 -9.88 6.80
N ARG A 320 -3.29 -10.64 6.84
CA ARG A 320 -3.27 -12.09 6.70
C ARG A 320 -4.49 -12.61 5.97
N GLU A 321 -4.33 -13.76 5.33
CA GLU A 321 -5.45 -14.51 4.78
C GLU A 321 -6.17 -15.35 5.86
N TYR A 322 -7.17 -16.11 5.42
CA TYR A 322 -7.74 -17.18 6.22
C TYR A 322 -6.67 -18.20 6.63
N SER A 323 -6.90 -18.88 7.75
CA SER A 323 -6.15 -20.08 8.08
C SER A 323 -6.79 -21.28 7.39
N TYR A 324 -6.01 -22.10 6.69
CA TYR A 324 -6.49 -23.27 5.96
C TYR A 324 -6.01 -24.58 6.59
N SER A 325 -6.84 -25.62 6.52
CA SER A 325 -6.37 -27.00 6.70
C SER A 325 -5.35 -27.37 5.60
N ARG A 326 -4.73 -28.55 5.70
CA ARG A 326 -3.89 -29.06 4.60
C ARG A 326 -4.74 -29.51 3.42
N GLY A 327 -5.86 -30.17 3.73
CA GLY A 327 -6.87 -30.59 2.79
C GLY A 327 -8.07 -31.18 3.51
N ALA A 328 -9.10 -31.58 2.77
CA ALA A 328 -10.26 -32.27 3.32
C ALA A 328 -10.36 -33.69 2.77
N VAL A 329 -10.42 -34.65 3.67
CA VAL A 329 -10.69 -36.05 3.36
C VAL A 329 -12.23 -36.20 3.32
N ASP A 330 -12.81 -36.35 2.12
CA ASP A 330 -14.25 -36.56 1.90
C ASP A 330 -14.80 -37.78 2.70
N LYS A 331 -15.94 -37.59 3.37
CA LYS A 331 -16.52 -38.62 4.24
C LYS A 331 -17.10 -39.81 3.49
N GLN A 332 -17.39 -39.67 2.19
CA GLN A 332 -18.17 -40.58 1.38
C GLN A 332 -17.39 -41.15 0.18
N TYR A 333 -16.57 -40.35 -0.51
CA TYR A 333 -15.83 -40.79 -1.70
C TYR A 333 -14.40 -40.28 -1.71
N ILE A 334 -13.42 -41.17 -1.51
CA ILE A 334 -12.00 -40.82 -1.63
C ILE A 334 -11.26 -41.90 -2.38
N GLU A 335 -10.43 -41.46 -3.31
CA GLU A 335 -9.42 -42.26 -3.97
C GLU A 335 -8.16 -42.37 -3.09
N PRO A 336 -7.67 -43.59 -2.81
CA PRO A 336 -6.34 -43.85 -2.27
C PRO A 336 -5.26 -42.84 -2.73
N GLY A 337 -4.51 -42.25 -1.80
CA GLY A 337 -3.45 -41.29 -2.12
C GLY A 337 -3.92 -39.87 -2.45
N VAL A 338 -5.20 -39.52 -2.30
CA VAL A 338 -5.71 -38.18 -2.60
C VAL A 338 -6.38 -37.55 -1.38
N ILE A 339 -6.02 -36.30 -1.07
CA ILE A 339 -6.78 -35.43 -0.16
C ILE A 339 -7.44 -34.31 -0.97
N GLY A 340 -8.62 -33.87 -0.53
CA GLY A 340 -9.37 -32.78 -1.17
C GLY A 340 -8.82 -31.39 -0.80
N GLU A 341 -9.50 -30.36 -1.31
CA GLU A 341 -9.07 -28.96 -1.20
C GLU A 341 -8.93 -28.45 0.25
N PRO A 342 -8.01 -27.51 0.51
CA PRO A 342 -7.89 -26.84 1.80
C PRO A 342 -9.18 -26.13 2.23
N VAL A 343 -9.56 -26.28 3.50
CA VAL A 343 -10.78 -25.66 4.06
C VAL A 343 -10.41 -24.45 4.90
N PRO A 344 -11.01 -23.26 4.65
CA PRO A 344 -10.76 -22.07 5.45
C PRO A 344 -11.43 -22.15 6.83
N PHE A 345 -10.75 -21.63 7.84
CA PHE A 345 -11.26 -21.51 9.21
C PHE A 345 -11.47 -20.05 9.59
N THR A 346 -12.67 -19.76 10.12
CA THR A 346 -13.05 -18.44 10.65
C THR A 346 -13.33 -18.44 12.15
N THR A 347 -13.15 -19.59 12.80
CA THR A 347 -13.44 -19.81 14.23
C THR A 347 -12.15 -19.83 15.07
N SER A 348 -12.30 -20.04 16.38
CA SER A 348 -11.18 -19.92 17.33
C SER A 348 -9.89 -20.69 17.01
N PRO A 349 -9.88 -21.83 16.29
CA PRO A 349 -8.63 -22.46 15.83
C PRO A 349 -7.76 -21.60 14.91
N ALA A 350 -8.38 -20.70 14.14
CA ALA A 350 -7.67 -19.78 13.25
C ALA A 350 -7.12 -18.54 13.98
N ASN A 351 -7.53 -18.32 15.24
CA ASN A 351 -7.17 -17.12 15.98
C ASN A 351 -5.66 -17.07 16.22
N MET A 352 -5.02 -16.02 15.74
CA MET A 352 -3.59 -15.78 15.86
C MET A 352 -3.36 -14.47 16.62
N MET A 353 -2.28 -14.43 17.39
CA MET A 353 -1.79 -13.20 18.02
C MET A 353 -0.52 -12.74 17.32
N LEU A 354 -0.38 -11.42 17.17
CA LEU A 354 0.84 -10.77 16.74
C LEU A 354 1.42 -9.99 17.90
N THR A 355 2.70 -10.22 18.21
CA THR A 355 3.43 -9.49 19.26
C THR A 355 4.61 -8.75 18.65
N PRO A 356 4.63 -7.41 18.65
CA PRO A 356 5.76 -6.63 18.19
C PRO A 356 6.96 -6.80 19.12
N VAL A 357 8.11 -7.14 18.57
CA VAL A 357 9.35 -7.41 19.31
C VAL A 357 10.33 -6.24 19.19
N ALA A 358 10.52 -5.72 17.98
CA ALA A 358 11.38 -4.57 17.73
C ALA A 358 10.79 -3.72 16.58
N PRO A 359 10.28 -2.52 16.88
CA PRO A 359 10.06 -1.95 18.22
C PRO A 359 9.12 -2.81 19.10
N ALA A 360 9.35 -2.83 20.42
CA ALA A 360 8.57 -3.66 21.35
C ALA A 360 7.16 -3.08 21.57
N GLY A 361 6.15 -3.95 21.60
CA GLY A 361 4.76 -3.56 21.80
C GLY A 361 3.91 -4.65 22.44
N THR A 362 2.64 -4.35 22.70
CA THR A 362 1.69 -5.30 23.28
C THR A 362 1.18 -6.27 22.23
N ALA A 363 0.94 -7.52 22.62
CA ALA A 363 0.31 -8.52 21.77
C ALA A 363 -1.11 -8.09 21.37
N VAL A 364 -1.45 -8.28 20.09
CA VAL A 364 -2.77 -7.94 19.53
C VAL A 364 -3.36 -9.12 18.78
N ALA A 365 -4.69 -9.16 18.72
CA ALA A 365 -5.39 -10.11 17.88
C ALA A 365 -5.09 -9.82 16.41
N PHE A 366 -4.63 -10.82 15.67
CA PHE A 366 -4.28 -10.71 14.26
C PHE A 366 -5.05 -11.78 13.49
N ASN A 367 -6.33 -11.50 13.23
CA ASN A 367 -7.31 -12.47 12.75
C ASN A 367 -7.91 -12.04 11.41
N ASN A 368 -8.41 -12.99 10.64
CA ASN A 368 -9.25 -12.73 9.48
C ASN A 368 -10.65 -13.27 9.77
N GLN A 369 -11.62 -12.37 9.94
CA GLN A 369 -13.01 -12.73 10.23
C GLN A 369 -13.87 -12.40 9.02
N ASN A 370 -14.49 -13.42 8.44
CA ASN A 370 -15.41 -13.28 7.30
C ASN A 370 -14.81 -12.53 6.10
N GLY A 371 -13.50 -12.68 5.87
CA GLY A 371 -12.79 -12.12 4.72
C GLY A 371 -12.17 -10.75 5.01
N LEU A 372 -12.41 -10.21 6.21
CA LEU A 372 -11.83 -8.97 6.68
C LEU A 372 -10.63 -9.29 7.57
N SER A 373 -9.43 -9.11 7.02
CA SER A 373 -8.20 -9.15 7.80
C SER A 373 -8.18 -7.99 8.79
N THR A 374 -7.84 -8.29 10.04
CA THR A 374 -7.34 -7.28 10.98
C THR A 374 -6.07 -6.70 10.37
N LYS A 375 -6.01 -5.38 10.29
CA LYS A 375 -4.83 -4.64 9.86
C LYS A 375 -4.00 -4.31 11.09
N TRP A 376 -2.69 -4.50 11.00
CA TRP A 376 -1.77 -4.04 12.03
C TRP A 376 -0.65 -3.24 11.39
N SER A 377 -0.29 -2.11 11.96
CA SER A 377 0.74 -1.23 11.42
C SER A 377 1.88 -1.04 12.40
N GLY A 378 3.10 -0.97 11.87
CA GLY A 378 4.32 -0.75 12.63
C GLY A 378 5.37 -0.04 11.80
N PHE A 379 6.48 0.34 12.43
CA PHE A 379 7.60 1.04 11.78
C PHE A 379 8.87 0.21 11.85
N THR A 380 9.68 0.28 10.80
CA THR A 380 11.04 -0.25 10.84
C THR A 380 11.88 0.56 11.84
N GLY A 381 12.72 -0.14 12.61
CA GLY A 381 13.72 0.49 13.47
C GLY A 381 14.90 1.04 12.67
N ASP A 382 15.92 1.53 13.37
CA ASP A 382 17.14 2.12 12.79
C ASP A 382 17.89 1.19 11.83
N ASP A 383 17.71 -0.13 11.97
CA ASP A 383 18.30 -1.16 11.12
C ASP A 383 17.45 -1.50 9.89
N GLY A 384 16.39 -0.73 9.64
CA GLY A 384 15.45 -0.95 8.53
C GLY A 384 14.57 -2.18 8.71
N LYS A 385 14.45 -2.71 9.93
CA LYS A 385 13.68 -3.92 10.21
C LYS A 385 12.56 -3.69 11.21
N LEU A 386 11.47 -4.41 10.99
CA LEU A 386 10.37 -4.57 11.91
C LEU A 386 10.27 -6.04 12.29
N ARG A 387 10.37 -6.36 13.59
CA ARG A 387 10.34 -7.74 14.09
C ARG A 387 9.12 -7.98 14.94
N PHE A 388 8.46 -9.11 14.72
CA PHE A 388 7.29 -9.53 15.47
C PHE A 388 7.26 -11.06 15.59
N THR A 389 6.46 -11.57 16.51
CA THR A 389 6.18 -13.01 16.62
C THR A 389 4.71 -13.28 16.41
N LEU A 390 4.41 -14.44 15.84
CA LEU A 390 3.06 -14.97 15.72
C LEU A 390 2.87 -16.14 16.68
N THR A 391 1.68 -16.28 17.25
CA THR A 391 1.24 -17.49 17.98
C THR A 391 -0.16 -17.91 17.58
N GLN A 392 -0.45 -19.21 17.63
CA GLN A 392 -1.79 -19.76 17.35
C GLN A 392 -2.14 -20.88 18.36
N ASP A 393 -2.42 -20.49 19.60
CA ASP A 393 -2.54 -21.41 20.74
C ASP A 393 -3.69 -22.43 20.65
N LYS A 394 -4.70 -22.13 19.83
CA LYS A 394 -5.87 -23.01 19.60
C LYS A 394 -5.80 -23.75 18.26
N SER A 395 -4.68 -23.67 17.55
CA SER A 395 -4.55 -24.26 16.21
C SER A 395 -4.95 -25.74 16.16
N LEU A 396 -5.46 -26.13 15.00
CA LEU A 396 -5.71 -27.52 14.61
C LEU A 396 -4.66 -28.04 13.61
N GLY A 397 -3.58 -27.30 13.36
CA GLY A 397 -2.64 -27.63 12.28
C GLY A 397 -3.02 -26.89 11.02
N LEU A 398 -2.95 -25.55 11.07
CA LEU A 398 -3.41 -24.69 9.99
C LEU A 398 -2.26 -23.90 9.35
N LYS A 399 -2.40 -23.58 8.06
CA LYS A 399 -1.51 -22.72 7.28
C LYS A 399 -2.15 -21.35 7.06
N THR A 400 -1.40 -20.28 7.28
CA THR A 400 -1.89 -18.90 7.14
C THR A 400 -0.87 -18.07 6.37
N SER A 401 -1.28 -17.46 5.26
CA SER A 401 -0.45 -16.48 4.55
C SER A 401 -0.48 -15.14 5.30
N VAL A 402 0.70 -14.58 5.57
CA VAL A 402 0.90 -13.27 6.18
C VAL A 402 1.59 -12.37 5.18
N THR A 403 1.04 -11.18 4.98
CA THR A 403 1.54 -10.20 3.99
C THR A 403 1.99 -8.93 4.70
N ALA A 404 3.16 -8.45 4.33
CA ALA A 404 3.67 -7.14 4.69
C ALA A 404 3.69 -6.25 3.45
N ALA A 405 3.13 -5.05 3.55
CA ALA A 405 3.14 -4.05 2.49
C ALA A 405 3.65 -2.71 3.03
N LEU A 406 4.24 -1.89 2.15
CA LEU A 406 4.56 -0.51 2.50
C LEU A 406 3.25 0.28 2.67
N ALA A 407 3.03 0.85 3.85
CA ALA A 407 1.74 1.47 4.17
C ALA A 407 1.41 2.70 3.33
N ASN A 408 2.45 3.31 2.73
CA ASN A 408 2.35 4.50 1.90
C ASN A 408 2.58 4.20 0.40
N GLN A 409 2.78 2.92 0.05
CA GLN A 409 3.07 2.41 -1.31
C GLN A 409 2.52 0.98 -1.44
N PHE A 410 1.20 0.85 -1.64
CA PHE A 410 0.51 -0.45 -1.55
C PHE A 410 0.90 -1.49 -2.61
N ASP A 411 1.60 -1.09 -3.67
CA ASP A 411 2.02 -2.00 -4.75
C ASP A 411 3.21 -2.90 -4.33
N GLU A 412 3.98 -2.48 -3.32
CA GLU A 412 5.13 -3.22 -2.82
C GLU A 412 4.73 -4.07 -1.60
N ALA A 413 4.69 -5.39 -1.80
CA ALA A 413 4.32 -6.34 -0.75
C ALA A 413 5.14 -7.63 -0.83
N ALA A 414 5.33 -8.25 0.34
CA ALA A 414 5.96 -9.56 0.49
C ALA A 414 5.10 -10.45 1.40
N SER A 415 5.04 -11.75 1.10
CA SER A 415 4.27 -12.71 1.88
C SER A 415 5.08 -13.91 2.34
N VAL A 416 4.73 -14.43 3.50
CA VAL A 416 5.28 -15.65 4.09
C VAL A 416 4.14 -16.43 4.73
N ASP A 417 4.09 -17.73 4.42
CA ASP A 417 3.16 -18.64 5.06
C ASP A 417 3.65 -19.04 6.45
N ALA A 418 2.74 -19.10 7.42
CA ALA A 418 2.97 -19.55 8.78
C ALA A 418 2.13 -20.81 9.09
N ILE A 419 2.75 -21.84 9.64
CA ILE A 419 2.12 -23.11 10.02
C ILE A 419 2.38 -23.40 11.50
N PHE A 420 1.29 -23.57 12.26
CA PHE A 420 1.35 -24.07 13.63
C PHE A 420 0.90 -25.52 13.66
N THR A 421 1.86 -26.45 13.69
CA THR A 421 1.58 -27.89 13.59
C THR A 421 0.97 -28.47 14.88
N VAL A 422 0.20 -29.54 14.76
CA VAL A 422 -0.38 -30.27 15.90
C VAL A 422 0.10 -31.70 16.00
N GLN A 423 0.29 -32.19 17.22
CA GLN A 423 0.76 -33.55 17.45
C GLN A 423 -0.29 -34.62 17.11
N THR A 424 -1.56 -34.23 17.07
CA THR A 424 -2.69 -35.13 16.79
C THR A 424 -2.87 -35.48 15.32
N SER A 425 -2.08 -34.87 14.42
CA SER A 425 -2.04 -35.16 12.99
C SER A 425 -0.63 -35.56 12.58
N PRO A 426 -0.46 -36.52 11.66
CA PRO A 426 0.86 -36.89 11.16
C PRO A 426 1.43 -35.89 10.15
N ASP A 427 2.77 -35.85 10.06
CA ASP A 427 3.48 -34.99 9.09
C ASP A 427 3.62 -35.68 7.73
N THR A 428 2.49 -35.89 7.07
CA THR A 428 2.38 -36.64 5.80
C THR A 428 1.51 -35.85 4.82
N PRO A 429 1.82 -35.85 3.50
CA PRO A 429 0.99 -35.18 2.48
C PRO A 429 -0.47 -35.65 2.46
N TYR A 430 -0.77 -36.78 3.10
CA TYR A 430 -2.10 -37.38 3.15
C TYR A 430 -2.91 -37.01 4.41
N ALA A 431 -2.35 -36.19 5.31
CA ALA A 431 -3.05 -35.69 6.49
C ALA A 431 -4.00 -34.55 6.12
N SER A 432 -5.14 -34.47 6.81
CA SER A 432 -6.10 -33.38 6.66
C SER A 432 -5.54 -32.07 7.24
N TYR A 433 -4.69 -32.16 8.26
CA TYR A 433 -4.08 -31.03 8.93
C TYR A 433 -2.56 -31.09 8.96
N TRP A 434 -1.94 -29.94 9.20
CA TRP A 434 -0.48 -29.84 9.33
C TRP A 434 -0.03 -30.39 10.68
N GLY A 435 0.62 -31.54 10.62
CA GLY A 435 0.92 -32.38 11.78
C GLY A 435 2.39 -32.43 12.19
N HIS A 436 2.63 -33.02 13.35
CA HIS A 436 3.94 -33.50 13.80
C HIS A 436 3.83 -34.77 14.67
N MET A 437 2.77 -35.56 14.51
CA MET A 437 2.66 -36.87 15.15
C MET A 437 3.88 -37.73 14.79
N PRO A 438 4.54 -38.38 15.77
CA PRO A 438 5.61 -39.32 15.46
C PRO A 438 5.09 -40.48 14.61
N ASP A 439 5.74 -40.75 13.47
CA ASP A 439 5.40 -41.90 12.63
C ASP A 439 5.76 -43.23 13.30
N THR A 440 6.74 -43.22 14.21
CA THR A 440 7.23 -44.43 14.88
C THR A 440 7.52 -44.21 16.35
N VAL A 441 7.53 -45.29 17.13
CA VAL A 441 7.95 -45.32 18.54
C VAL A 441 8.72 -46.60 18.85
N GLN A 442 9.73 -46.52 19.72
CA GLN A 442 10.44 -47.68 20.24
C GLN A 442 9.75 -48.18 21.52
N VAL A 443 9.25 -49.42 21.50
CA VAL A 443 8.66 -50.09 22.67
C VAL A 443 8.99 -51.57 22.64
N ASN A 444 9.16 -52.21 23.80
CA ASN A 444 9.47 -53.64 23.90
C ASN A 444 10.67 -54.11 23.03
N GLY A 445 11.64 -53.23 22.78
CA GLY A 445 12.80 -53.53 21.93
C GLY A 445 12.52 -53.57 20.42
N VAL A 446 11.33 -53.14 19.96
CA VAL A 446 10.96 -53.02 18.55
C VAL A 446 10.51 -51.59 18.21
N THR A 447 10.71 -51.21 16.95
CA THR A 447 10.14 -49.97 16.41
C THR A 447 8.73 -50.26 15.90
N LEU A 448 7.72 -49.63 16.48
CA LEU A 448 6.35 -49.67 15.97
C LEU A 448 6.08 -48.44 15.10
N ARG A 449 5.32 -48.62 14.02
CA ARG A 449 4.76 -47.53 13.20
C ARG A 449 3.32 -47.23 13.61
N ARG A 450 2.93 -45.95 13.55
CA ARG A 450 1.55 -45.52 13.79
C ARG A 450 0.55 -46.19 12.84
N PRO A 451 -0.74 -46.19 13.15
CA PRO A 451 -1.76 -46.61 12.18
C PRO A 451 -1.71 -45.80 10.89
N TYR A 452 -2.24 -46.38 9.81
CA TYR A 452 -2.32 -45.70 8.53
C TYR A 452 -3.54 -44.78 8.49
N LEU A 453 -3.36 -43.58 7.96
CA LEU A 453 -4.48 -42.80 7.48
C LEU A 453 -5.13 -43.54 6.31
N LYS A 454 -6.43 -43.35 6.13
CA LYS A 454 -7.15 -43.91 4.97
C LYS A 454 -6.46 -43.54 3.65
N ALA A 455 -6.04 -42.28 3.52
CA ALA A 455 -5.42 -41.76 2.30
C ALA A 455 -3.98 -42.25 2.08
N GLU A 456 -3.35 -42.91 3.06
CA GLU A 456 -2.02 -43.52 2.90
C GLU A 456 -2.07 -44.94 2.32
N LEU A 457 -3.25 -45.56 2.31
CA LEU A 457 -3.44 -46.90 1.77
C LEU A 457 -3.59 -46.85 0.24
N SER A 458 -3.13 -47.89 -0.45
CA SER A 458 -3.23 -48.05 -1.90
C SER A 458 -4.62 -48.49 -2.39
N ALA A 459 -5.47 -48.95 -1.47
CA ALA A 459 -6.84 -49.38 -1.72
C ALA A 459 -7.75 -48.94 -0.57
N ALA A 460 -9.06 -48.93 -0.82
CA ALA A 460 -10.03 -48.55 0.20
C ALA A 460 -10.01 -49.56 1.38
N PRO A 461 -9.77 -49.10 2.62
CA PRO A 461 -9.93 -49.97 3.79
C PRO A 461 -11.41 -50.33 3.96
N ARG A 462 -11.67 -51.38 4.75
CA ARG A 462 -13.04 -51.83 5.03
C ARG A 462 -13.87 -50.73 5.70
N ASP A 463 -13.34 -50.18 6.80
CA ASP A 463 -13.95 -49.07 7.52
C ASP A 463 -12.97 -47.91 7.63
N THR A 464 -13.51 -46.75 7.98
CA THR A 464 -12.74 -45.55 8.28
C THR A 464 -13.20 -45.01 9.61
N TRP A 465 -12.24 -44.74 10.51
CA TRP A 465 -12.52 -44.23 11.85
C TRP A 465 -12.08 -42.76 11.97
N PRO A 466 -13.02 -41.81 12.09
CA PRO A 466 -12.67 -40.41 12.29
C PRO A 466 -12.20 -40.20 13.74
N PHE A 467 -10.98 -39.68 13.90
CA PHE A 467 -10.41 -39.37 15.21
C PHE A 467 -9.45 -38.21 15.12
N ASN A 468 -9.48 -37.30 16.10
CA ASN A 468 -8.58 -36.16 16.16
C ASN A 468 -8.55 -35.30 14.88
N ASN A 469 -9.69 -35.22 14.18
CA ASN A 469 -9.87 -34.56 12.88
C ASN A 469 -9.16 -35.23 11.69
N GLU A 470 -8.62 -36.43 11.88
CA GLU A 470 -8.09 -37.27 10.81
C GLU A 470 -8.99 -38.48 10.57
N PHE A 471 -8.76 -39.18 9.46
CA PHE A 471 -9.49 -40.39 9.09
C PHE A 471 -8.51 -41.57 9.00
N TRP A 472 -8.63 -42.48 9.96
CA TRP A 472 -7.76 -43.64 10.08
C TRP A 472 -8.37 -44.84 9.36
N GLY A 473 -7.56 -45.56 8.58
CA GLY A 473 -8.00 -46.77 7.91
C GLY A 473 -7.99 -47.96 8.86
N THR A 474 -9.05 -48.77 8.85
CA THR A 474 -9.04 -50.03 9.58
C THR A 474 -8.45 -51.14 8.74
N ASN A 475 -7.76 -52.07 9.40
CA ASN A 475 -7.08 -53.16 8.73
C ASN A 475 -7.58 -54.49 9.28
N TYR A 476 -7.78 -55.45 8.39
CA TYR A 476 -7.92 -56.85 8.78
C TYR A 476 -6.55 -57.42 9.16
N TYR A 477 -6.57 -58.50 9.95
CA TYR A 477 -5.42 -59.39 10.06
C TYR A 477 -5.05 -59.95 8.67
N TYR A 478 -6.03 -60.58 8.01
CA TYR A 478 -5.97 -61.01 6.61
C TYR A 478 -7.39 -61.24 6.07
N GLN A 479 -7.72 -60.67 4.91
CA GLN A 479 -8.97 -60.92 4.20
C GLN A 479 -8.75 -60.84 2.68
N SER A 480 -9.31 -61.79 1.92
CA SER A 480 -9.00 -62.03 0.50
C SER A 480 -9.51 -60.96 -0.50
N GLU A 481 -10.54 -60.21 -0.14
CA GLU A 481 -11.07 -59.06 -0.90
C GLU A 481 -10.38 -57.74 -0.52
N HIS A 482 -9.64 -57.71 0.59
CA HIS A 482 -8.94 -56.55 1.14
C HIS A 482 -7.45 -56.80 1.35
N VAL A 483 -6.82 -57.60 0.48
CA VAL A 483 -5.42 -58.03 0.63
C VAL A 483 -4.47 -56.84 0.80
N GLU A 484 -4.55 -55.85 -0.09
CA GLU A 484 -3.68 -54.65 -0.10
C GLU A 484 -3.80 -53.78 1.16
N THR A 485 -4.90 -53.92 1.92
CA THR A 485 -5.15 -53.18 3.17
C THR A 485 -5.09 -54.06 4.42
N SER A 486 -4.78 -55.35 4.27
CA SER A 486 -4.60 -56.29 5.38
C SER A 486 -3.20 -56.13 5.99
N LEU A 487 -3.06 -56.34 7.30
CA LEU A 487 -1.77 -56.12 7.98
C LEU A 487 -0.68 -57.08 7.55
N THR A 488 -1.03 -58.30 7.18
CA THR A 488 -0.08 -59.25 6.58
C THR A 488 0.54 -58.74 5.28
N HIS A 489 -0.15 -57.88 4.54
CA HIS A 489 0.39 -57.17 3.37
C HIS A 489 1.12 -55.89 3.78
N LEU A 490 0.46 -55.01 4.55
CA LEU A 490 1.01 -53.70 4.93
C LEU A 490 2.28 -53.78 5.78
N CYS A 491 2.41 -54.81 6.61
CA CYS A 491 3.61 -55.08 7.41
C CYS A 491 4.61 -56.02 6.68
N GLY A 492 4.27 -56.50 5.48
CA GLY A 492 5.08 -57.42 4.67
C GLY A 492 5.02 -58.89 5.10
N SER A 493 4.73 -59.18 6.37
CA SER A 493 4.45 -60.53 6.87
C SER A 493 3.66 -60.48 8.19
N GLN A 494 3.23 -61.65 8.67
CA GLN A 494 2.55 -61.78 9.96
C GLN A 494 3.47 -61.42 11.14
N GLU A 495 4.73 -61.84 11.08
CA GLU A 495 5.72 -61.65 12.15
C GLU A 495 6.06 -60.18 12.42
N ASN A 496 5.81 -59.34 11.41
CA ASN A 496 6.01 -57.90 11.44
C ASN A 496 4.78 -57.14 11.96
N ILE A 497 3.66 -57.79 12.25
CA ILE A 497 2.54 -57.13 12.94
C ILE A 497 2.92 -57.00 14.42
N ALA A 498 2.57 -55.91 15.10
CA ALA A 498 2.84 -55.75 16.54
C ALA A 498 2.33 -56.95 17.34
N SER A 499 3.12 -57.47 18.29
CA SER A 499 2.63 -58.49 19.23
C SER A 499 1.82 -57.86 20.35
N LEU A 500 1.08 -58.70 21.08
CA LEU A 500 0.30 -58.30 22.24
C LEU A 500 1.19 -57.67 23.31
N ASP A 501 2.43 -58.14 23.46
CA ASP A 501 3.40 -57.56 24.39
C ASP A 501 3.92 -56.20 23.90
N ASP A 502 4.11 -56.02 22.58
CA ASP A 502 4.45 -54.71 22.01
C ASP A 502 3.32 -53.70 22.23
N LEU A 503 2.06 -54.10 22.01
CA LEU A 503 0.88 -53.25 22.21
C LEU A 503 0.70 -52.89 23.69
N LYS A 504 0.87 -53.85 24.62
CA LYS A 504 0.88 -53.54 26.06
C LYS A 504 1.97 -52.54 26.44
N ALA A 505 3.15 -52.63 25.82
CA ALA A 505 4.22 -51.67 26.03
C ALA A 505 3.88 -50.29 25.42
N LEU A 506 3.27 -50.28 24.22
CA LEU A 506 2.76 -49.08 23.54
C LEU A 506 1.77 -48.31 24.42
N GLN A 507 0.90 -49.00 25.16
CA GLN A 507 -0.11 -48.40 26.03
C GLN A 507 0.44 -47.30 26.94
N SER A 508 1.63 -47.54 27.51
CA SER A 508 2.25 -46.61 28.46
C SER A 508 2.65 -45.26 27.83
N VAL A 509 2.85 -45.23 26.50
CA VAL A 509 3.34 -44.06 25.77
C VAL A 509 2.36 -43.54 24.72
N ILE A 510 1.34 -44.30 24.34
CA ILE A 510 0.43 -43.97 23.23
C ILE A 510 -0.26 -42.61 23.42
N GLY A 511 -0.61 -42.27 24.65
CA GLY A 511 -1.20 -40.96 24.99
C GLY A 511 -0.23 -39.81 24.72
N THR A 512 1.06 -39.96 25.00
CA THR A 512 2.08 -38.95 24.69
C THR A 512 2.34 -38.83 23.20
N LEU A 513 2.20 -39.92 22.44
CA LEU A 513 2.33 -39.92 20.99
C LEU A 513 1.12 -39.27 20.28
N GLN A 514 -0.03 -39.21 20.95
CA GLN A 514 -1.32 -38.83 20.37
C GLN A 514 -1.77 -39.71 19.20
N TRP A 515 -1.27 -40.95 19.15
CA TRP A 515 -1.78 -41.97 18.23
C TRP A 515 -3.25 -42.28 18.54
N PRO A 516 -4.06 -42.67 17.54
CA PRO A 516 -5.50 -42.85 17.74
C PRO A 516 -5.79 -44.00 18.71
N THR A 517 -6.58 -43.73 19.75
CA THR A 517 -7.03 -44.76 20.70
C THR A 517 -8.35 -44.33 21.32
N THR A 518 -9.28 -45.29 21.46
CA THR A 518 -10.57 -45.10 22.17
C THR A 518 -10.98 -46.41 22.84
N SER A 519 -11.95 -46.34 23.76
CA SER A 519 -12.54 -47.54 24.36
C SER A 519 -13.33 -48.42 23.40
N SER A 520 -13.53 -47.98 22.15
CA SER A 520 -14.32 -48.71 21.14
C SER A 520 -13.45 -49.43 20.11
N TRP A 521 -12.17 -49.12 20.02
CA TRP A 521 -11.28 -49.58 18.94
C TRP A 521 -10.08 -50.34 19.50
N ASP A 522 -9.83 -51.52 18.95
CA ASP A 522 -8.67 -52.32 19.34
C ASP A 522 -7.57 -52.20 18.28
N TYR A 523 -6.33 -52.36 18.74
CA TYR A 523 -5.18 -52.63 17.89
C TYR A 523 -5.09 -54.14 17.63
N VAL A 524 -4.82 -54.50 16.38
CA VAL A 524 -4.65 -55.89 15.93
C VAL A 524 -3.25 -56.36 16.31
N SER A 525 -3.15 -57.54 16.94
CA SER A 525 -1.86 -58.18 17.22
C SER A 525 -1.59 -59.38 16.33
N GLN A 526 -0.31 -59.77 16.21
CA GLN A 526 0.09 -60.98 15.47
C GLN A 526 -0.31 -62.29 16.16
N ASP A 527 -0.61 -62.24 17.46
CA ASP A 527 -0.84 -63.41 18.32
C ASP A 527 -2.14 -64.14 17.98
N GLU A 528 -2.05 -65.47 17.93
CA GLU A 528 -3.20 -66.32 17.64
C GLU A 528 -4.17 -66.40 18.83
N GLY A 529 -5.46 -66.46 18.53
CA GLY A 529 -6.50 -66.68 19.52
C GLY A 529 -6.71 -68.16 19.86
N GLN A 530 -7.92 -68.50 20.30
CA GLN A 530 -8.29 -69.86 20.72
C GLN A 530 -8.16 -70.93 19.60
N SER A 531 -8.07 -70.52 18.34
CA SER A 531 -7.73 -71.36 17.18
C SER A 531 -7.17 -70.48 16.06
N ASN A 532 -6.63 -71.08 14.99
CA ASN A 532 -6.11 -70.35 13.81
C ASN A 532 -7.16 -69.44 13.13
N LYS A 533 -8.45 -69.63 13.42
CA LYS A 533 -9.53 -68.74 12.96
C LYS A 533 -9.48 -67.35 13.62
N TYR A 534 -8.93 -67.26 14.84
CA TYR A 534 -8.99 -66.08 15.69
C TYR A 534 -7.61 -65.48 15.93
N TYR A 535 -7.57 -64.19 16.25
CA TYR A 535 -6.39 -63.45 16.71
C TYR A 535 -6.69 -62.72 18.02
N CYS A 536 -5.64 -62.28 18.72
CA CYS A 536 -5.74 -61.39 19.87
C CYS A 536 -5.69 -59.92 19.46
N SER A 537 -6.54 -59.11 20.06
CA SER A 537 -6.51 -57.65 19.94
C SER A 537 -6.29 -57.02 21.32
N PHE A 538 -5.77 -55.80 21.32
CA PHE A 538 -5.53 -55.04 22.54
C PHE A 538 -6.16 -53.65 22.45
N ASN A 539 -6.94 -53.28 23.45
CA ASN A 539 -7.52 -51.94 23.53
C ASN A 539 -6.57 -51.02 24.29
N GLU A 540 -5.91 -50.12 23.57
CA GLU A 540 -4.92 -49.20 24.13
C GLU A 540 -5.51 -48.21 25.15
N THR A 541 -6.83 -47.95 25.11
CA THR A 541 -7.49 -47.07 26.10
C THR A 541 -7.86 -47.83 27.37
N THR A 542 -8.43 -49.04 27.26
CA THR A 542 -8.98 -49.79 28.41
C THR A 542 -8.01 -50.82 28.99
N GLY A 543 -6.94 -51.18 28.27
CA GLY A 543 -6.02 -52.26 28.62
C GLY A 543 -6.60 -53.66 28.46
N GLN A 544 -7.76 -53.80 27.80
CA GLN A 544 -8.40 -55.09 27.62
C GLN A 544 -7.81 -55.87 26.45
N THR A 545 -7.55 -57.15 26.69
CA THR A 545 -7.15 -58.11 25.65
C THR A 545 -8.36 -58.93 25.22
N THR A 546 -8.56 -59.10 23.91
CA THR A 546 -9.63 -59.94 23.34
C THR A 546 -9.07 -60.94 22.34
N CYS A 547 -9.11 -62.24 22.65
CA CYS A 547 -8.53 -63.32 21.82
C CYS A 547 -9.55 -64.15 21.04
N THR A 548 -10.70 -63.55 20.74
CA THR A 548 -11.83 -64.16 20.03
C THR A 548 -12.22 -63.38 18.78
N ARG A 549 -11.34 -62.48 18.29
CA ARG A 549 -11.57 -61.70 17.07
C ARG A 549 -11.28 -62.55 15.84
N GLU A 550 -12.21 -62.62 14.90
CA GLU A 550 -12.09 -63.48 13.71
C GLU A 550 -11.24 -62.78 12.63
N LYS A 551 -10.19 -63.46 12.14
CA LYS A 551 -9.19 -62.88 11.23
C LYS A 551 -9.79 -62.27 9.95
N ALA A 552 -10.86 -62.88 9.42
CA ALA A 552 -11.49 -62.52 8.15
C ALA A 552 -12.64 -61.51 8.25
N THR A 553 -13.18 -61.24 9.44
CA THR A 553 -14.43 -60.46 9.60
C THR A 553 -14.32 -59.36 10.65
N THR A 554 -13.20 -59.25 11.36
CA THR A 554 -12.96 -58.18 12.34
C THR A 554 -11.77 -57.33 11.89
N SER A 555 -12.00 -56.02 11.74
CA SER A 555 -10.98 -55.01 11.47
C SER A 555 -10.60 -54.26 12.75
N GLY A 556 -9.39 -53.70 12.77
CA GLY A 556 -8.87 -52.88 13.88
C GLY A 556 -7.83 -51.88 13.41
N LEU A 557 -7.25 -51.13 14.34
CA LEU A 557 -6.07 -50.32 14.03
C LEU A 557 -4.85 -51.23 13.92
N GLY A 558 -3.98 -50.95 12.95
CA GLY A 558 -2.76 -51.69 12.72
C GLY A 558 -1.52 -50.95 13.19
N SER A 559 -0.55 -51.69 13.71
CA SER A 559 0.81 -51.20 13.90
C SER A 559 1.79 -52.26 13.40
N CYS A 560 2.73 -51.84 12.56
CA CYS A 560 3.78 -52.71 12.05
C CYS A 560 5.08 -52.48 12.80
N ARG A 561 5.79 -53.57 13.10
CA ARG A 561 7.21 -53.56 13.42
C ARG A 561 7.98 -53.12 12.18
N VAL A 562 8.79 -52.08 12.31
CA VAL A 562 9.64 -51.56 11.24
C VAL A 562 11.12 -51.67 11.64
N PRO A 563 12.03 -51.88 10.66
CA PRO A 563 13.47 -51.99 10.91
C PRO A 563 14.08 -50.79 11.63
#